data_AF-A0A3C1WE16-F1
#
_entry.id   AF-A0A3C1WE16-F1
#
_cell.length_a   1.000
_cell.length_b   1.000
_cell.length_c   1.000
_cell.angle_alpha   90.00
_cell.angle_beta   90.00
_cell.angle_gamma   90.00
#
_symmetry.space_group_name_H-M   'P 1'
#
loop_
_entity.id
_entity.type
_entity.pdbx_description
1 polymer ?
#
loop_
_entity_poly.entity_id
_entity_poly.type
_entity_poly.pdbx_seq_one_letter_code
_entity_poly.pdbx_strand_id
1 'polypeptide(L)'
;MSLRSAIYTIIFVLAIIMVITLLVLWNLYIIQDYRTIKGLHIAMYGQSHVHTTVRWFVLAMGIAFLAIVIAVLSVFYANTLRGNRFKQQQRDFANMVTHELRLPLSSIQIFAQTLRQRIMDPDERDRFADGILSECSRLGLLIDQLLKFQQMEQGKLT
;
A
#
# COMPACT_ATOMS: atom_id res chain seq x y z
N MET A 1 -5.48 5.30 -7.07
CA MET A 1 -4.38 5.91 -6.31
C MET A 1 -4.86 7.30 -5.92
N SER A 2 -5.02 7.60 -4.62
CA SER A 2 -5.67 8.86 -4.21
C SER A 2 -4.72 10.04 -4.47
N LEU A 3 -5.26 11.17 -4.93
CA LEU A 3 -4.50 12.38 -5.23
C LEU A 3 -3.59 12.81 -4.05
N ARG A 4 -4.05 12.54 -2.82
CA ARG A 4 -3.28 12.76 -1.58
C ARG A 4 -2.02 11.90 -1.49
N SER A 5 -2.06 10.62 -1.86
CA SER A 5 -0.86 9.77 -1.78
C SER A 5 0.20 10.17 -2.80
N ALA A 6 -0.22 10.63 -3.99
CA ALA A 6 0.68 11.13 -5.01
C ALA A 6 1.40 12.42 -4.57
N ILE A 7 0.70 13.32 -3.87
CA ILE A 7 1.29 14.56 -3.34
C ILE A 7 2.39 14.26 -2.31
N TYR A 8 2.15 13.35 -1.36
CA TYR A 8 3.17 13.00 -0.36
C TYR A 8 4.41 12.36 -0.99
N THR A 9 4.24 11.50 -2.01
CA THR A 9 5.38 10.92 -2.73
C THR A 9 6.19 11.98 -3.48
N ILE A 10 5.52 12.97 -4.08
CA ILE A 10 6.21 14.05 -4.80
C ILE A 10 6.99 14.92 -3.81
N ILE A 11 6.39 15.32 -2.69
CA ILE A 11 7.05 16.11 -1.64
C ILE A 11 8.27 15.36 -1.09
N PHE A 12 8.15 14.06 -0.85
CA PHE A 12 9.24 13.23 -0.35
C PHE A 12 10.42 13.14 -1.34
N VAL A 13 10.12 12.93 -2.63
CA VAL A 13 11.16 12.90 -3.68
C VAL A 13 11.86 14.26 -3.80
N LEU A 14 11.10 15.36 -3.75
CA LEU A 14 11.67 16.71 -3.78
C LEU A 14 12.58 16.98 -2.57
N ALA A 15 12.17 16.56 -1.37
CA ALA A 15 13.00 16.68 -0.17
C ALA A 15 14.32 15.91 -0.29
N ILE A 16 14.30 14.71 -0.87
CA ILE A 16 15.52 13.93 -1.14
C ILE A 16 16.43 14.65 -2.12
N ILE A 17 15.90 15.13 -3.25
CA ILE A 17 16.68 15.87 -4.25
C ILE A 17 17.33 17.10 -3.63
N MET A 18 16.59 17.83 -2.78
CA MET A 18 17.12 18.98 -2.04
C MET A 18 18.31 18.59 -1.16
N VAL A 19 18.19 17.51 -0.37
CA VAL A 19 19.27 17.06 0.53
C VAL A 19 20.49 16.56 -0.25
N ILE A 20 20.28 15.80 -1.34
CA ILE A 20 21.37 15.35 -2.22
C ILE A 20 22.10 16.57 -2.80
N THR A 21 21.36 17.55 -3.29
CA THR A 21 21.92 18.78 -3.88
C THR A 21 22.73 19.55 -2.85
N LEU A 22 22.21 19.67 -1.62
CA LEU A 22 22.91 20.34 -0.51
C LEU A 22 24.21 19.61 -0.14
N LEU A 23 24.17 18.27 -0.11
CA LEU A 23 25.32 17.43 0.20
C LEU A 23 26.39 17.50 -0.91
N VAL A 24 25.97 17.48 -2.18
CA VAL A 24 26.86 17.66 -3.34
C VAL A 24 27.49 19.06 -3.33
N LEU A 25 26.70 20.11 -3.10
CA LEU A 25 27.20 21.48 -3.00
C LEU A 25 28.21 21.64 -1.86
N TRP A 26 27.93 21.06 -0.69
CA TRP A 26 28.87 21.06 0.44
C TRP A 26 30.17 20.33 0.10
N ASN A 27 30.08 19.18 -0.58
CA ASN A 27 31.23 18.40 -1.04
C ASN A 27 32.11 19.18 -2.04
N LEU A 28 31.48 19.80 -3.03
CA LEU A 28 32.16 20.62 -4.04
C LEU A 28 32.81 21.87 -3.43
N TYR A 29 32.12 22.53 -2.49
CA TYR A 29 32.65 23.69 -1.77
C TYR A 29 33.94 23.35 -1.02
N ILE A 30 33.97 22.22 -0.31
CA ILE A 30 35.17 21.72 0.38
C ILE A 30 36.33 21.48 -0.61
N ILE A 31 36.05 20.89 -1.79
CA ILE A 31 37.09 20.62 -2.81
C ILE A 31 37.65 21.91 -3.42
N GLN A 32 36.83 22.94 -3.58
CA GLN A 32 37.25 24.23 -4.15
C GLN A 32 38.14 25.02 -3.17
N ASP A 33 37.79 25.05 -1.89
CA ASP A 33 38.57 25.71 -0.83
C ASP A 33 39.99 25.10 -0.69
N TYR A 34 40.11 23.79 -0.89
CA TYR A 34 41.41 23.11 -0.90
C TYR A 34 42.37 23.51 -2.03
N ARG A 35 41.88 24.04 -3.17
CA ARG A 35 42.77 24.53 -4.24
C ARG A 35 43.36 25.89 -3.91
N THR A 36 42.60 26.76 -3.27
CA THR A 36 43.02 28.11 -2.88
C THR A 36 44.08 28.05 -1.76
N ILE A 37 43.87 27.19 -0.77
CA ILE A 37 44.83 26.98 0.33
C ILE A 37 46.12 26.31 -0.18
N LYS A 38 46.03 25.34 -1.11
CA LYS A 38 47.23 24.72 -1.70
C LYS A 38 48.07 25.72 -2.50
N GLY A 39 47.45 26.67 -3.19
CA GLY A 39 48.17 27.73 -3.93
C GLY A 39 49.02 28.64 -3.03
N LEU A 40 48.49 29.00 -1.85
CA LEU A 40 49.24 29.80 -0.86
C LEU A 40 50.27 28.98 -0.08
N HIS A 41 49.98 27.71 0.20
CA HIS A 41 50.83 26.82 1.00
C HIS A 41 52.06 26.30 0.22
N ILE A 42 51.91 25.97 -1.07
CA ILE A 42 53.03 25.53 -1.93
C ILE A 42 54.08 26.64 -2.09
N ALA A 43 53.67 27.91 -2.04
CA ALA A 43 54.57 29.06 -2.11
C ALA A 43 55.37 29.31 -0.80
N MET A 44 54.94 28.77 0.35
CA MET A 44 55.57 29.02 1.65
C MET A 44 56.15 27.79 2.36
N TYR A 45 55.67 26.57 2.10
CA TYR A 45 56.20 25.36 2.72
C TYR A 45 56.21 24.21 1.71
N GLY A 46 57.40 23.89 1.20
CA GLY A 46 57.62 22.68 0.42
C GLY A 46 57.26 21.46 1.25
N GLN A 47 56.53 20.52 0.62
CA GLN A 47 56.06 19.23 1.14
C GLN A 47 54.66 19.25 1.79
N SER A 48 53.64 18.94 0.98
CA SER A 48 52.26 18.80 1.43
C SER A 48 51.84 17.33 1.55
N HIS A 49 51.95 16.76 2.75
CA HIS A 49 51.29 15.48 3.13
C HIS A 49 49.89 15.71 3.74
N VAL A 50 49.16 16.72 3.25
CA VAL A 50 47.79 16.99 3.68
C VAL A 50 46.84 16.74 2.50
N HIS A 51 45.78 15.94 2.75
CA HIS A 51 44.53 15.76 1.95
C HIS A 51 44.23 14.45 1.19
N THR A 52 44.91 13.33 1.43
CA THR A 52 44.37 12.03 0.92
C THR A 52 43.29 11.46 1.84
N THR A 53 43.53 11.44 3.16
CA THR A 53 42.63 10.83 4.15
C THR A 53 41.24 11.47 4.20
N VAL A 54 41.15 12.81 4.21
CA VAL A 54 39.86 13.54 4.24
C VAL A 54 39.00 13.22 3.01
N ARG A 55 39.62 13.02 1.84
CA ARG A 55 38.93 12.73 0.58
C ARG A 55 38.22 11.37 0.62
N TRP A 56 38.84 10.37 1.23
CA TRP A 56 38.23 9.03 1.39
C TRP A 56 37.09 9.04 2.40
N PHE A 57 37.23 9.79 3.51
CA PHE A 57 36.14 9.94 4.49
C PHE A 57 34.90 10.61 3.89
N VAL A 58 35.09 11.63 3.06
CA VAL A 58 34.02 12.34 2.38
C VAL A 58 33.29 11.44 1.36
N LEU A 59 34.03 10.62 0.61
CA LEU A 59 33.44 9.64 -0.32
C LEU A 59 32.66 8.55 0.42
N ALA A 60 33.23 8.02 1.52
CA ALA A 60 32.57 7.01 2.35
C ALA A 60 31.25 7.55 2.95
N MET A 61 31.23 8.82 3.38
CA MET A 61 30.04 9.47 3.92
C MET A 61 28.94 9.62 2.85
N GLY A 62 29.30 9.98 1.61
CA GLY A 62 28.35 10.06 0.49
C GLY A 62 27.76 8.70 0.10
N ILE A 63 28.58 7.64 0.08
CA ILE A 63 28.14 6.27 -0.21
C ILE A 63 27.18 5.77 0.89
N ALA A 64 27.52 6.01 2.15
CA ALA A 64 26.66 5.64 3.29
C ALA A 64 25.31 6.36 3.22
N PHE A 65 25.31 7.65 2.87
CA PHE A 65 24.07 8.42 2.70
C PHE A 65 23.19 7.85 1.57
N LEU A 66 23.78 7.53 0.41
CA LEU A 66 23.05 6.89 -0.68
C LEU A 66 22.45 5.53 -0.28
N ALA A 67 23.19 4.72 0.46
CA ALA A 67 22.71 3.44 0.96
C ALA A 67 21.48 3.60 1.88
N ILE A 68 21.48 4.63 2.75
CA ILE A 68 20.33 4.95 3.62
C ILE A 68 19.12 5.36 2.79
N VAL A 69 19.30 6.23 1.79
CA VAL A 69 18.20 6.66 0.90
C VAL A 69 17.58 5.46 0.18
N ILE A 70 18.40 4.56 -0.36
CA ILE A 70 17.94 3.33 -1.04
C ILE A 70 17.18 2.42 -0.06
N ALA A 71 17.68 2.24 1.16
CA ALA A 71 17.01 1.42 2.17
C ALA A 71 15.64 1.99 2.55
N VAL A 72 15.55 3.31 2.78
CA VAL A 72 14.28 3.98 3.08
C VAL A 72 13.30 3.85 1.92
N LEU A 73 13.75 4.02 0.68
CA LEU A 73 12.91 3.82 -0.51
C LEU A 73 12.41 2.38 -0.60
N SER A 74 13.28 1.39 -0.41
CA SER A 74 12.92 -0.03 -0.44
C SER A 74 11.82 -0.35 0.59
N VAL A 75 11.97 0.13 1.82
CA VAL A 75 10.96 -0.04 2.88
C VAL A 75 9.67 0.68 2.51
N PHE A 76 9.74 1.91 2.00
CA PHE A 76 8.56 2.69 1.62
C PHE A 76 7.75 2.04 0.48
N TYR A 77 8.43 1.56 -0.57
CA TYR A 77 7.81 0.83 -1.67
C TYR A 77 7.21 -0.50 -1.20
N ALA A 78 7.93 -1.25 -0.36
CA ALA A 78 7.43 -2.50 0.22
C ALA A 78 6.17 -2.28 1.07
N ASN A 79 6.13 -1.22 1.87
CA ASN A 79 4.96 -0.87 2.68
C ASN A 79 3.74 -0.52 1.83
N THR A 80 3.96 0.23 0.75
CA THR A 80 2.88 0.62 -0.19
C THR A 80 2.31 -0.60 -0.94
N LEU A 81 3.17 -1.53 -1.37
CA LEU A 81 2.74 -2.76 -2.05
C LEU A 81 1.99 -3.71 -1.12
N ARG A 82 2.40 -3.82 0.15
CA ARG A 82 1.70 -4.63 1.15
C ARG A 82 0.30 -4.08 1.47
N GLY A 83 0.14 -2.76 1.57
CA GLY A 83 -1.13 -2.14 1.93
C GLY A 83 -2.28 -2.31 0.92
N ASN A 84 -1.97 -2.61 -0.35
CA ASN A 84 -2.98 -2.66 -1.42
C ASN A 84 -3.52 -4.07 -1.72
N ARG A 85 -2.76 -5.14 -1.46
CA ARG A 85 -3.20 -6.51 -1.79
C ARG A 85 -4.39 -6.94 -0.93
N PHE A 86 -4.32 -6.70 0.38
CA PHE A 86 -5.40 -7.03 1.32
C PHE A 86 -6.69 -6.24 1.02
N LYS A 87 -6.57 -4.94 0.78
CA LYS A 87 -7.72 -4.09 0.44
C LYS A 87 -8.37 -4.49 -0.88
N GLN A 88 -7.58 -4.94 -1.85
CA GLN A 88 -8.10 -5.42 -3.13
C GLN A 88 -8.84 -6.75 -2.95
N GLN A 89 -8.26 -7.71 -2.23
CA GLN A 89 -8.89 -9.00 -1.93
C GLN A 89 -10.22 -8.82 -1.16
N GLN A 90 -10.28 -7.91 -0.19
CA GLN A 90 -11.50 -7.60 0.54
C GLN A 90 -12.60 -7.03 -0.38
N ARG A 91 -12.23 -6.16 -1.33
CA ARG A 91 -13.18 -5.60 -2.31
C ARG A 91 -13.67 -6.66 -3.29
N ASP A 92 -12.76 -7.48 -3.80
CA ASP A 92 -13.11 -8.53 -4.75
C ASP A 92 -14.00 -9.59 -4.10
N PHE A 93 -13.72 -9.94 -2.84
CA PHE A 93 -14.57 -10.82 -2.03
C PHE A 93 -15.95 -10.20 -1.75
N ALA A 94 -16.02 -8.94 -1.31
CA ALA A 94 -17.28 -8.27 -1.08
C ALA A 94 -18.14 -8.17 -2.36
N ASN A 95 -17.51 -7.92 -3.51
CA ASN A 95 -18.18 -7.92 -4.81
C ASN A 95 -18.69 -9.32 -5.17
N MET A 96 -17.88 -10.36 -4.99
CA MET A 96 -18.26 -11.75 -5.25
C MET A 96 -19.45 -12.17 -4.37
N VAL A 97 -19.37 -11.94 -3.07
CA VAL A 97 -20.46 -12.22 -2.12
C VAL A 97 -21.71 -11.42 -2.49
N THR A 98 -21.60 -10.15 -2.83
CA THR A 98 -22.76 -9.34 -3.26
C THR A 98 -23.44 -9.92 -4.51
N HIS A 99 -22.65 -10.37 -5.48
CA HIS A 99 -23.18 -11.04 -6.67
C HIS A 99 -23.89 -12.34 -6.30
N GLU A 100 -23.27 -13.17 -5.47
CA GLU A 100 -23.87 -14.42 -5.02
C GLU A 100 -25.10 -14.23 -4.14
N LEU A 101 -25.22 -13.14 -3.38
CA LEU A 101 -26.41 -12.80 -2.58
C LEU A 101 -27.58 -12.29 -3.45
N ARG A 102 -27.30 -11.65 -4.60
CA ARG A 102 -28.35 -11.17 -5.50
C ARG A 102 -29.14 -12.30 -6.17
N LEU A 103 -28.50 -13.44 -6.45
CA LEU A 103 -29.15 -14.61 -7.03
C LEU A 103 -30.27 -15.17 -6.12
N PRO A 104 -29.99 -15.62 -4.87
CA PRO A 104 -31.00 -16.15 -3.95
C PRO A 104 -32.07 -15.11 -3.60
N LEU A 105 -31.70 -13.83 -3.48
CA LEU A 105 -32.66 -12.75 -3.27
C LEU A 105 -33.65 -12.63 -4.44
N SER A 106 -33.18 -12.76 -5.68
CA SER A 106 -34.04 -12.76 -6.87
C SER A 106 -34.96 -13.98 -6.88
N SER A 107 -34.47 -15.17 -6.49
CA SER A 107 -35.31 -16.37 -6.36
C SER A 107 -36.42 -16.20 -5.32
N ILE A 108 -36.09 -15.64 -4.14
CA ILE A 108 -37.08 -15.32 -3.09
C ILE A 108 -38.14 -14.35 -3.63
N GLN A 109 -37.72 -13.31 -4.36
CA GLN A 109 -38.65 -12.36 -4.97
C GLN A 109 -39.59 -13.05 -5.96
N ILE A 110 -39.08 -13.95 -6.80
CA ILE A 110 -39.90 -14.71 -7.75
C ILE A 110 -40.90 -15.60 -7.00
N PHE A 111 -40.46 -16.37 -6.00
CA PHE A 111 -41.36 -17.21 -5.21
C PHE A 111 -42.44 -16.38 -4.49
N ALA A 112 -42.05 -15.25 -3.89
CA ALA A 112 -42.99 -14.34 -3.23
C ALA A 112 -43.97 -13.68 -4.21
N GLN A 113 -43.52 -13.33 -5.42
CA GLN A 113 -44.40 -12.82 -6.48
C GLN A 113 -45.41 -13.87 -6.93
N THR A 114 -44.98 -15.12 -7.08
CA THR A 114 -45.85 -16.24 -7.44
C THR A 114 -46.88 -16.53 -6.34
N LEU A 115 -46.47 -16.50 -5.07
CA LEU A 115 -47.35 -16.61 -3.90
C LEU A 115 -48.44 -15.53 -3.82
N ARG A 116 -48.22 -14.35 -4.41
CA ARG A 116 -49.21 -13.26 -4.47
C ARG A 116 -50.29 -13.47 -5.54
N GLN A 117 -50.18 -14.49 -6.39
CA GLN A 117 -51.21 -14.78 -7.40
C GLN A 117 -52.50 -15.31 -6.74
N ARG A 118 -53.67 -14.95 -7.31
CA ARG A 118 -54.98 -15.11 -6.65
C ARG A 118 -55.51 -16.54 -6.56
N ILE A 119 -55.00 -17.47 -7.37
CA ILE A 119 -55.48 -18.85 -7.45
C ILE A 119 -54.26 -19.75 -7.44
N MET A 120 -54.08 -20.49 -6.35
CA MET A 120 -53.00 -21.46 -6.17
C MET A 120 -53.51 -22.55 -5.23
N ASP A 121 -53.19 -23.79 -5.56
CA ASP A 121 -53.53 -24.94 -4.71
C ASP A 121 -52.72 -24.90 -3.40
N PRO A 122 -53.25 -25.40 -2.26
CA PRO A 122 -52.51 -25.41 -0.99
C PRO A 122 -51.12 -26.07 -1.11
N ASP A 123 -51.01 -27.16 -1.88
CA ASP A 123 -49.75 -27.89 -2.07
C ASP A 123 -48.71 -27.06 -2.86
N GLU A 124 -49.15 -26.26 -3.83
CA GLU A 124 -48.27 -25.35 -4.55
C GLU A 124 -47.82 -24.19 -3.67
N ARG A 125 -48.72 -23.65 -2.84
CA ARG A 125 -48.41 -22.58 -1.90
C ARG A 125 -47.32 -23.01 -0.91
N ASP A 126 -47.43 -24.21 -0.36
CA ASP A 126 -46.43 -24.75 0.57
C ASP A 126 -45.08 -24.96 -0.12
N ARG A 127 -45.06 -25.49 -1.36
CA ARG A 127 -43.81 -25.60 -2.15
C ARG A 127 -43.10 -24.27 -2.38
N PHE A 128 -43.84 -23.19 -2.69
CA PHE A 128 -43.23 -21.86 -2.87
C PHE A 128 -42.74 -21.28 -1.54
N ALA A 129 -43.47 -21.51 -0.44
CA ALA A 129 -43.05 -21.11 0.89
C ALA A 129 -41.76 -21.83 1.33
N ASP A 130 -41.66 -23.13 1.08
CA ASP A 130 -40.46 -23.92 1.31
C ASP A 130 -39.26 -23.43 0.47
N GLY A 131 -39.52 -23.05 -0.79
CA GLY A 131 -38.51 -22.43 -1.65
C GLY A 131 -37.93 -21.15 -1.07
N ILE A 132 -38.78 -20.29 -0.48
CA ILE A 132 -38.33 -19.08 0.22
C ILE A 132 -37.50 -19.42 1.46
N LEU A 133 -37.95 -20.38 2.29
CA LEU A 133 -37.24 -20.79 3.50
C LEU A 133 -35.85 -21.37 3.19
N SER A 134 -35.74 -22.14 2.11
CA SER A 134 -34.48 -22.70 1.63
C SER A 134 -33.48 -21.61 1.22
N GLU A 135 -33.90 -20.65 0.40
CA GLU A 135 -33.02 -19.55 -0.02
C GLU A 135 -32.65 -18.61 1.14
N CYS A 136 -33.56 -18.37 2.09
CA CYS A 136 -33.26 -17.66 3.33
C CYS A 136 -32.19 -18.37 4.18
N SER A 137 -32.26 -19.70 4.28
CA SER A 137 -31.25 -20.50 5.00
C SER A 137 -29.89 -20.43 4.31
N ARG A 138 -29.87 -20.48 2.97
CA ARG A 138 -28.66 -20.34 2.16
C ARG A 138 -28.03 -18.94 2.28
N LEU A 139 -28.85 -17.88 2.30
CA LEU A 139 -28.40 -16.51 2.59
C LEU A 139 -27.74 -16.41 3.96
N GLY A 140 -28.34 -17.05 4.99
CA GLY A 140 -27.76 -17.11 6.33
C GLY A 140 -26.35 -17.71 6.34
N LEU A 141 -26.15 -18.84 5.65
CA LEU A 141 -24.83 -19.48 5.53
C LEU A 141 -23.79 -18.58 4.85
N LEU A 142 -24.17 -17.86 3.79
CA LEU A 142 -23.27 -16.92 3.11
C LEU A 142 -22.88 -15.74 4.02
N ILE A 143 -23.82 -15.24 4.82
CA ILE A 143 -23.55 -14.19 5.81
C ILE A 143 -22.62 -14.70 6.91
N ASP A 144 -22.81 -15.92 7.41
CA ASP A 144 -21.93 -16.53 8.41
C ASP A 144 -20.49 -16.70 7.88
N GLN A 145 -20.35 -17.11 6.62
CA GLN A 145 -19.04 -17.20 5.96
C GLN A 145 -18.36 -15.81 5.86
N LEU A 146 -19.12 -14.77 5.52
CA LEU A 146 -18.64 -13.39 5.49
C LEU A 146 -18.19 -12.91 6.88
N LEU A 147 -18.99 -13.17 7.93
CA LEU A 147 -18.65 -12.80 9.30
C LEU A 147 -17.41 -13.53 9.82
N LYS A 148 -17.27 -14.83 9.52
CA LYS A 148 -16.07 -15.61 9.84
C LYS A 148 -14.83 -15.05 9.15
N PHE A 149 -14.93 -14.72 7.86
CA PHE A 149 -13.84 -14.11 7.11
C PHE A 149 -13.38 -12.77 7.75
N GLN A 150 -14.33 -11.92 8.14
CA GLN A 150 -14.01 -10.66 8.82
C GLN A 150 -13.36 -10.85 10.21
N GLN A 151 -13.78 -11.87 10.97
CA GLN A 151 -13.18 -12.18 12.27
C GLN A 151 -11.75 -12.70 12.14
N MET A 152 -11.49 -13.54 11.12
CA MET A 152 -10.14 -14.02 10.80
C MET A 152 -9.20 -12.88 10.40
N GLU A 153 -9.67 -11.94 9.57
CA GLU A 153 -8.91 -10.75 9.16
C GLU A 153 -8.59 -9.80 10.33
N GLN A 154 -9.45 -9.74 11.36
CA GLN A 154 -9.23 -8.89 12.55
C GLN A 154 -8.29 -9.51 13.61
N GLY A 155 -7.74 -10.70 13.37
CA GLY A 155 -6.81 -11.35 14.30
C GLY A 155 -7.44 -11.75 15.64
N LYS A 156 -8.77 -11.89 15.71
CA LYS A 156 -9.49 -12.32 16.93
C LYS A 156 -9.40 -13.83 17.21
N LEU A 157 -8.59 -14.56 16.44
CA LEU A 157 -8.27 -15.98 16.65
C LEU A 157 -6.78 -16.11 17.01
N THR A 158 -6.41 -15.54 18.16
CA THR A 158 -5.20 -15.87 18.92
C THR A 158 -5.58 -15.82 20.39
#